data_AF-A0A2I2L100-F1
#
_entry.id   AF-A0A2I2L100-F1
#
_cell.length_a   1.000
_cell.length_b   1.000
_cell.length_c   1.000
_cell.angle_alpha   90.00
_cell.angle_beta   90.00
_cell.angle_gamma   90.00
#
_symmetry.space_group_name_H-M   'P 1'
#
loop_
_entity.id
_entity.type
_entity.pdbx_description
1 polymer ?
#
loop_
_entity_poly.entity_id
_entity_poly.type
_entity_poly.pdbx_seq_one_letter_code
_entity_poly.pdbx_strand_id
1 'polypeptide(L)'
;MRRQVQAPAGRPRPGRRRLPVAAIGFLTAVLPGLLLLLAAPASAHSRLVATSPTADEAVSTAPADIVLTFNEAVSAQYTHVAVTRGDGSSVASGATAVEGTTVRQPLAPLGDGRYTVAYRAVSADGHPIGGTFAFTVAGATAPAVPSTAGAQGTTPGGTPSSSGATTTPSAGTTAPGAAATTLGTAASGSGDGNGGWWILVTVLVVLAAAAGGTVLAVARRRHTGAR
;
A
#
# COMPACT_ATOMS: atom_id res chain seq x y z
N MET A 1 -56.38 83.55 -11.73
CA MET A 1 -55.21 83.12 -10.91
C MET A 1 -55.22 81.60 -10.77
N ARG A 2 -54.42 80.87 -11.56
CA ARG A 2 -54.32 79.39 -11.51
C ARG A 2 -53.07 78.99 -10.70
N ARG A 3 -53.25 78.37 -9.54
CA ARG A 3 -52.16 77.74 -8.77
C ARG A 3 -51.78 76.42 -9.45
N GLN A 4 -50.57 76.37 -10.02
CA GLN A 4 -49.91 75.13 -10.43
C GLN A 4 -49.42 74.42 -9.15
N VAL A 5 -49.97 73.24 -8.86
CA VAL A 5 -49.50 72.38 -7.78
C VAL A 5 -48.39 71.51 -8.35
N GLN A 6 -47.17 71.70 -7.85
CA GLN A 6 -45.97 70.99 -8.31
C GLN A 6 -45.85 69.66 -7.56
N ALA A 7 -45.85 68.55 -8.30
CA ALA A 7 -45.71 67.20 -7.74
C ALA A 7 -44.25 66.93 -7.28
N PRO A 8 -44.04 66.20 -6.17
CA PRO A 8 -42.70 65.92 -5.66
C PRO A 8 -41.97 64.87 -6.51
N ALA A 9 -40.69 65.14 -6.79
CA ALA A 9 -39.81 64.24 -7.54
C ALA A 9 -39.57 62.92 -6.78
N GLY A 10 -39.92 61.79 -7.41
CA GLY A 10 -39.70 60.45 -6.87
C GLY A 10 -38.21 60.11 -6.79
N ARG A 11 -37.74 59.65 -5.63
CA ARG A 11 -36.36 59.18 -5.45
C ARG A 11 -36.16 57.84 -6.20
N PRO A 12 -35.04 57.66 -6.92
CA PRO A 12 -34.74 56.41 -7.59
C PRO A 12 -34.53 55.29 -6.55
N ARG A 13 -35.25 54.18 -6.69
CA ARG A 13 -35.06 52.99 -5.84
C ARG A 13 -33.72 52.34 -6.20
N PRO A 14 -32.86 51.98 -5.23
CA PRO A 14 -31.60 51.32 -5.52
C PRO A 14 -31.87 49.96 -6.17
N GLY A 15 -31.34 49.78 -7.39
CA GLY A 15 -31.46 48.54 -8.15
C GLY A 15 -30.84 47.38 -7.36
N ARG A 16 -31.63 46.35 -7.09
CA ARG A 16 -31.15 45.11 -6.47
C ARG A 16 -30.05 44.52 -7.35
N ARG A 17 -28.80 44.58 -6.89
CA ARG A 17 -27.65 43.93 -7.53
C ARG A 17 -27.90 42.43 -7.52
N ARG A 18 -28.45 41.89 -8.62
CA ARG A 18 -28.59 40.45 -8.78
C ARG A 18 -27.19 39.89 -8.94
N LEU A 19 -26.71 39.17 -7.94
CA LEU A 19 -25.48 38.38 -8.07
C LEU A 19 -25.60 37.56 -9.36
N PRO A 20 -24.57 37.58 -10.23
CA PRO A 20 -24.66 36.89 -11.50
C PRO A 20 -24.77 35.40 -11.21
N VAL A 21 -25.94 34.82 -11.45
CA VAL A 21 -26.25 33.39 -11.32
C VAL A 21 -25.18 32.50 -11.99
N ALA A 22 -24.48 33.04 -12.99
CA ALA A 22 -23.34 32.40 -13.65
C ALA A 22 -22.12 32.16 -12.73
N ALA A 23 -21.82 33.07 -11.80
CA ALA A 23 -20.70 32.91 -10.87
C ALA A 23 -20.96 31.81 -9.83
N ILE A 24 -22.22 31.67 -9.41
CA ILE A 24 -22.64 30.59 -8.50
C ILE A 24 -22.54 29.24 -9.22
N GLY A 25 -23.00 29.15 -10.48
CA GLY A 25 -22.92 27.93 -11.29
C GLY A 25 -21.50 27.45 -11.58
N PHE A 26 -20.57 28.38 -11.84
CA PHE A 26 -19.16 28.03 -12.06
C PHE A 26 -18.50 27.50 -10.78
N LEU A 27 -18.74 28.15 -9.65
CA LEU A 27 -18.18 27.72 -8.36
C LEU A 27 -18.69 26.33 -7.98
N THR A 28 -19.97 26.02 -8.20
CA THR A 28 -20.53 24.69 -7.92
C THR A 28 -19.96 23.58 -8.82
N ALA A 29 -19.49 23.92 -10.03
CA ALA A 29 -18.93 22.93 -10.96
C ALA A 29 -17.44 22.66 -10.69
N VAL A 30 -16.67 23.70 -10.34
CA VAL A 30 -15.21 23.60 -10.16
C VAL A 30 -14.84 23.06 -8.78
N LEU A 31 -15.57 23.45 -7.74
CA LEU A 31 -15.28 23.08 -6.36
C LEU A 31 -15.20 21.55 -6.11
N PRO A 32 -16.16 20.71 -6.55
CA PRO A 32 -16.07 19.27 -6.35
C PRO A 32 -14.91 18.62 -7.12
N GLY A 33 -14.58 19.13 -8.32
CA GLY A 33 -13.42 18.65 -9.08
C GLY A 33 -12.10 18.95 -8.37
N LEU A 34 -11.97 20.15 -7.78
CA LEU A 34 -10.80 20.52 -6.99
C LEU A 34 -10.68 19.67 -5.71
N LEU A 35 -11.80 19.40 -5.03
CA LEU A 35 -11.84 18.54 -3.84
C LEU A 35 -11.39 17.10 -4.13
N LEU A 36 -11.75 16.55 -5.30
CA LEU A 36 -11.32 15.21 -5.72
C LEU A 36 -9.82 15.15 -6.02
N LEU A 37 -9.21 16.23 -6.53
CA LEU A 37 -7.77 16.33 -6.73
C LEU A 37 -6.98 16.39 -5.42
N LEU A 38 -7.61 16.86 -4.33
CA LEU A 38 -7.02 16.93 -3.00
C LEU A 38 -7.32 15.67 -2.15
N ALA A 39 -8.12 14.74 -2.65
CA ALA A 39 -8.43 13.50 -1.95
C ALA A 39 -7.24 12.54 -2.02
N ALA A 40 -6.35 12.61 -1.02
CA ALA A 40 -5.32 11.59 -0.83
C ALA A 40 -5.97 10.24 -0.53
N PRO A 41 -5.43 9.12 -1.05
CA PRO A 41 -5.92 7.80 -0.69
C PRO A 41 -5.78 7.61 0.83
N ALA A 42 -6.90 7.38 1.52
CA ALA A 42 -6.88 7.01 2.92
C ALA A 42 -6.24 5.61 3.04
N SER A 43 -5.13 5.50 3.77
CA SER A 43 -4.46 4.22 4.02
C SER A 43 -5.26 3.41 5.04
N ALA A 44 -6.30 2.70 4.58
CA ALA A 44 -7.23 1.93 5.41
C ALA A 44 -6.72 0.53 5.81
N HIS A 45 -5.45 0.20 5.56
CA HIS A 45 -4.91 -1.12 5.86
C HIS A 45 -3.82 -1.04 6.92
N SER A 46 -4.07 -1.71 8.02
CA SER A 46 -3.13 -1.95 9.10
C SER A 46 -2.03 -2.90 8.62
N ARG A 47 -0.76 -2.51 8.81
CA ARG A 47 0.38 -3.31 8.37
C ARG A 47 1.58 -3.14 9.30
N LEU A 48 2.42 -4.17 9.28
CA LEU A 48 3.77 -4.07 9.82
C LEU A 48 4.60 -3.11 8.94
N VAL A 49 5.28 -2.15 9.56
CA VAL A 49 6.12 -1.16 8.87
C VAL A 49 7.61 -1.30 9.17
N ALA A 50 7.97 -1.89 10.32
CA ALA A 50 9.35 -2.17 10.66
C ALA A 50 9.47 -3.36 11.61
N THR A 51 10.62 -4.02 11.56
CA THR A 51 11.03 -5.05 12.51
C THR A 51 12.46 -4.82 12.95
N SER A 52 12.75 -5.20 14.19
CA SER A 52 14.12 -5.29 14.72
C SER A 52 14.28 -6.63 15.43
N PRO A 53 15.15 -7.53 14.96
CA PRO A 53 15.93 -7.45 13.71
C PRO A 53 15.05 -7.33 12.44
N THR A 54 15.64 -6.82 11.36
CA THR A 54 15.00 -6.77 10.05
C THR A 54 14.86 -8.17 9.43
N ALA A 55 13.93 -8.33 8.50
CA ALA A 55 13.73 -9.60 7.81
C ALA A 55 15.01 -10.04 7.07
N ASP A 56 15.40 -11.29 7.28
CA ASP A 56 16.60 -11.95 6.76
C ASP A 56 17.93 -11.29 7.20
N GLU A 57 17.91 -10.44 8.24
CA GLU A 57 19.11 -9.84 8.82
C GLU A 57 20.00 -10.87 9.48
N ALA A 58 21.32 -10.74 9.28
CA ALA A 58 22.33 -11.43 10.05
C ALA A 58 22.92 -10.48 11.10
N VAL A 59 22.54 -10.69 12.36
CA VAL A 59 23.03 -9.90 13.50
C VAL A 59 24.27 -10.54 14.11
N SER A 60 25.27 -9.72 14.45
CA SER A 60 26.49 -10.18 15.13
C SER A 60 26.27 -10.44 16.63
N THR A 61 25.25 -9.79 17.21
CA THR A 61 24.91 -9.86 18.63
C THR A 61 23.48 -10.35 18.77
N ALA A 62 23.26 -11.35 19.62
CA ALA A 62 21.93 -11.85 19.92
C ALA A 62 21.04 -10.73 20.50
N PRO A 63 19.87 -10.45 19.90
CA PRO A 63 18.93 -9.46 20.42
C PRO A 63 18.27 -9.97 21.71
N ALA A 64 18.00 -9.05 22.64
CA ALA A 64 17.23 -9.36 23.85
C ALA A 64 15.71 -9.43 23.56
N ASP A 65 15.25 -8.75 22.51
CA ASP A 65 13.84 -8.65 22.16
C ASP A 65 13.67 -8.65 20.63
N ILE A 66 12.53 -9.16 20.17
CA ILE A 66 11.98 -8.79 18.86
C ILE A 66 11.10 -7.56 19.03
N VAL A 67 11.30 -6.56 18.17
CA VAL A 67 10.45 -5.38 18.10
C VAL A 67 9.73 -5.36 16.75
N LEU A 68 8.42 -5.22 16.79
CA LEU A 68 7.56 -5.04 15.62
C LEU A 68 6.89 -3.67 15.72
N THR A 69 6.95 -2.89 14.65
CA THR A 69 6.30 -1.58 14.57
C THR A 69 5.23 -1.61 13.49
N PHE A 70 4.03 -1.19 13.84
CA PHE A 70 2.88 -1.07 12.95
C PHE A 70 2.62 0.40 12.59
N ASN A 71 1.87 0.65 11.52
CA ASN A 71 1.44 2.01 11.16
C ASN A 71 0.32 2.55 12.05
N GLU A 72 -0.30 1.70 12.87
CA GLU A 72 -1.37 2.06 13.78
C GLU A 72 -1.34 1.21 15.05
N ALA A 73 -2.14 1.60 16.05
CA ALA A 73 -2.16 0.92 17.32
C ALA A 73 -2.76 -0.49 17.18
N VAL A 74 -2.22 -1.43 17.95
CA VAL A 74 -2.71 -2.82 17.99
C VAL A 74 -3.23 -3.18 19.38
N SER A 75 -4.17 -4.12 19.43
CA SER A 75 -4.75 -4.62 20.67
C SER A 75 -3.74 -5.50 21.41
N ALA A 76 -3.43 -5.14 22.65
CA ALA A 76 -2.58 -5.95 23.53
C ALA A 76 -3.18 -7.35 23.79
N GLN A 77 -4.50 -7.47 23.83
CA GLN A 77 -5.18 -8.73 24.14
C GLN A 77 -5.15 -9.74 22.99
N TYR A 78 -5.03 -9.26 21.75
CA TYR A 78 -5.08 -10.09 20.55
C TYR A 78 -3.75 -10.12 19.79
N THR A 79 -2.68 -9.67 20.42
CA THR A 79 -1.33 -9.67 19.85
C THR A 79 -0.49 -10.79 20.46
N HIS A 80 0.12 -11.59 19.60
CA HIS A 80 1.05 -12.65 19.99
C HIS A 80 2.23 -12.72 19.03
N VAL A 81 3.40 -12.98 19.59
CA VAL A 81 4.63 -13.20 18.84
C VAL A 81 5.23 -14.53 19.29
N ALA A 82 5.57 -15.38 18.32
CA ALA A 82 6.28 -16.63 18.53
C ALA A 82 7.65 -16.53 17.86
N VAL A 83 8.69 -16.94 18.57
CA VAL A 83 10.05 -16.96 18.04
C VAL A 83 10.61 -18.35 18.24
N THR A 84 11.00 -19.01 17.16
CA THR A 84 11.44 -20.41 17.18
C THR A 84 12.80 -20.60 16.53
N ARG A 85 13.52 -21.63 16.96
CA ARG A 85 14.75 -22.09 16.30
C ARG A 85 14.41 -23.15 15.23
N GLY A 86 15.40 -23.55 14.44
CA GLY A 86 15.25 -24.56 13.38
C GLY A 86 14.74 -25.94 13.84
N ASP A 87 14.81 -26.26 15.14
CA ASP A 87 14.22 -27.47 15.74
C ASP A 87 12.76 -27.30 16.17
N GLY A 88 12.17 -26.11 15.97
CA GLY A 88 10.82 -25.75 16.36
C GLY A 88 10.67 -25.34 17.84
N SER A 89 11.74 -25.35 18.63
CA SER A 89 11.70 -24.90 20.02
C SER A 89 11.44 -23.40 20.12
N SER A 90 10.59 -22.99 21.07
CA SER A 90 10.34 -21.57 21.36
C SER A 90 11.51 -20.99 22.15
N VAL A 91 11.94 -19.78 21.75
CA VAL A 91 12.95 -19.00 22.46
C VAL A 91 12.39 -17.69 23.05
N ALA A 92 11.07 -17.53 23.02
CA ALA A 92 10.39 -16.41 23.68
C ALA A 92 10.56 -16.51 25.20
N SER A 93 10.89 -15.39 25.83
CA SER A 93 10.95 -15.22 27.28
C SER A 93 9.84 -14.26 27.71
N GLY A 94 9.02 -14.68 28.67
CA GLY A 94 7.94 -13.83 29.20
C GLY A 94 6.84 -13.49 28.20
N ALA A 95 6.02 -12.51 28.58
CA ALA A 95 4.84 -12.08 27.82
C ALA A 95 5.22 -11.02 26.76
N THR A 96 4.46 -11.01 25.67
CA THR A 96 4.51 -9.93 24.67
C THR A 96 4.01 -8.62 25.29
N ALA A 97 4.78 -7.54 25.17
CA ALA A 97 4.38 -6.20 25.58
C ALA A 97 3.91 -5.40 24.36
N VAL A 98 2.83 -4.62 24.52
CA VAL A 98 2.26 -3.79 23.46
C VAL A 98 2.08 -2.36 23.95
N GLU A 99 2.64 -1.41 23.21
CA GLU A 99 2.63 0.02 23.52
C GLU A 99 2.26 0.79 22.25
N GLY A 100 0.96 1.10 22.11
CA GLY A 100 0.44 1.78 20.94
C GLY A 100 0.70 0.96 19.66
N THR A 101 1.61 1.45 18.82
CA THR A 101 1.99 0.82 17.55
C THR A 101 3.17 -0.14 17.65
N THR A 102 3.77 -0.28 18.84
CA THR A 102 4.98 -1.07 19.05
C THR A 102 4.68 -2.33 19.85
N VAL A 103 5.18 -3.46 19.36
CA VAL A 103 5.08 -4.76 20.01
C VAL A 103 6.49 -5.26 20.32
N ARG A 104 6.72 -5.71 21.55
CA ARG A 104 7.99 -6.24 22.02
C ARG A 104 7.81 -7.65 22.54
N GLN A 105 8.62 -8.58 22.03
CA GLN A 105 8.68 -9.95 22.53
C GLN A 105 10.08 -10.21 23.11
N PRO A 106 10.22 -10.32 24.44
CA PRO A 106 11.49 -10.67 25.05
C PRO A 106 11.90 -12.09 24.67
N LEU A 107 13.21 -12.31 24.61
CA LEU A 107 13.85 -13.55 24.20
C LEU A 107 14.73 -14.10 25.32
N ALA A 108 14.83 -15.42 25.39
CA ALA A 108 15.89 -16.06 26.16
C ALA A 108 17.25 -15.82 25.48
N PRO A 109 18.38 -16.00 26.18
CA PRO A 109 19.71 -15.93 25.55
C PRO A 109 19.78 -16.83 24.31
N LEU A 110 20.11 -16.23 23.17
CA LEU A 110 20.19 -16.92 21.89
C LEU A 110 21.63 -17.35 21.61
N GLY A 111 21.79 -18.52 21.00
CA GLY A 111 23.05 -18.95 20.39
C GLY A 111 23.08 -18.63 18.91
N ASP A 112 24.15 -19.02 18.24
CA ASP A 112 24.27 -18.82 16.80
C ASP A 112 23.26 -19.70 16.04
N GLY A 113 22.70 -19.15 14.97
CA GLY A 113 21.79 -19.87 14.09
C GLY A 113 20.64 -19.03 13.58
N ARG A 114 19.79 -19.68 12.79
CA ARG A 114 18.59 -19.09 12.19
C ARG A 114 17.40 -19.22 13.12
N TYR A 115 16.65 -18.13 13.23
CA TYR A 115 15.45 -18.00 14.03
C TYR A 115 14.29 -17.55 13.14
N THR A 116 13.10 -18.08 13.40
CA THR A 116 11.86 -17.72 12.72
C THR A 116 10.97 -16.97 13.69
N VAL A 117 10.47 -15.82 13.27
CA VAL A 117 9.50 -15.00 14.00
C VAL A 117 8.17 -15.10 13.28
N ALA A 118 7.14 -15.54 13.98
CA ALA A 118 5.75 -15.48 13.53
C ALA A 118 4.96 -14.55 14.43
N TYR A 119 4.11 -13.70 13.86
CA TYR A 119 3.28 -12.79 14.63
C TYR A 119 1.84 -12.79 14.15
N ARG A 120 0.94 -12.49 15.07
CA ARG A 120 -0.44 -12.10 14.82
C ARG A 120 -0.79 -10.93 15.71
N ALA A 121 -1.53 -9.96 15.17
CA ALA A 121 -2.04 -8.80 15.89
C ALA A 121 -3.42 -8.45 15.35
N VAL A 122 -4.17 -7.67 16.11
CA VAL A 122 -5.41 -7.05 15.64
C VAL A 122 -5.26 -5.55 15.84
N SER A 123 -5.41 -4.78 14.78
CA SER A 123 -5.37 -3.31 14.82
C SER A 123 -6.54 -2.74 15.63
N ALA A 124 -6.44 -1.46 15.98
CA ALA A 124 -7.50 -0.74 16.71
C ALA A 124 -8.84 -0.69 15.95
N ASP A 125 -8.83 -0.82 14.62
CA ASP A 125 -10.03 -0.89 13.79
C ASP A 125 -10.62 -2.32 13.64
N GLY A 126 -9.95 -3.33 14.21
CA GLY A 126 -10.43 -4.71 14.28
C GLY A 126 -9.90 -5.65 13.18
N HIS A 127 -9.01 -5.20 12.30
CA HIS A 127 -8.45 -6.06 11.26
C HIS A 127 -7.30 -6.95 11.77
N PRO A 128 -7.28 -8.25 11.44
CA PRO A 128 -6.18 -9.12 11.77
C PRO A 128 -4.98 -8.85 10.85
N ILE A 129 -3.80 -8.77 11.46
CA ILE A 129 -2.50 -8.63 10.79
C ILE A 129 -1.64 -9.81 11.21
N GLY A 130 -1.05 -10.51 10.25
CA GLY A 130 -0.14 -11.61 10.54
C GLY A 130 1.00 -11.67 9.56
N GLY A 131 2.06 -12.37 9.95
CA GLY A 131 3.21 -12.55 9.09
C GLY A 131 4.27 -13.44 9.72
N THR A 132 5.31 -13.72 8.94
CA THR A 132 6.46 -14.49 9.36
C THR A 132 7.70 -13.94 8.68
N PHE A 133 8.81 -13.89 9.41
CA PHE A 133 10.12 -13.58 8.87
C PHE A 133 11.19 -14.35 9.63
N ALA A 134 12.43 -14.34 9.12
CA ALA A 134 13.56 -14.96 9.79
C ALA A 134 14.66 -13.95 10.06
N PHE A 135 15.53 -14.25 11.01
CA PHE A 135 16.81 -13.57 11.20
C PHE A 135 17.87 -14.60 11.60
N THR A 136 19.15 -14.24 11.47
CA THR A 136 20.27 -15.12 11.82
C THR A 136 21.15 -14.44 12.85
N VAL A 137 21.45 -15.14 13.95
CA VAL A 137 22.53 -14.74 14.86
C VAL A 137 23.80 -15.41 14.36
N ALA A 138 24.74 -14.62 13.82
CA ALA A 138 25.96 -15.15 13.20
C ALA A 138 27.10 -15.34 14.21
N GLY A 139 26.94 -14.81 15.43
CA GLY A 139 28.02 -14.66 16.39
C GLY A 139 29.12 -13.75 15.84
N ALA A 140 29.92 -13.12 16.69
CA ALA A 140 31.19 -12.58 16.24
C ALA A 140 32.13 -13.77 15.97
N THR A 141 32.05 -14.37 14.78
CA THR A 141 33.21 -15.12 14.29
C THR A 141 34.35 -14.12 14.19
N ALA A 142 35.42 -14.35 14.95
CA ALA A 142 36.64 -13.54 14.92
C ALA A 142 37.02 -13.21 13.46
N PRO A 143 37.59 -12.01 13.19
CA PRO A 143 37.89 -11.58 11.83
C PRO A 143 38.70 -12.66 11.11
N ALA A 144 38.24 -13.04 9.92
CA ALA A 144 38.96 -13.95 9.04
C ALA A 144 40.39 -13.44 8.87
N VAL A 145 41.35 -14.17 9.44
CA VAL A 145 42.77 -13.93 9.20
C VAL A 145 43.00 -14.20 7.71
N PRO A 146 43.53 -13.25 6.92
CA PRO A 146 43.87 -13.53 5.53
C PRO A 146 45.05 -14.50 5.51
N SER A 147 44.79 -15.78 5.27
CA SER A 147 45.84 -16.74 4.94
C SER A 147 46.44 -16.35 3.60
N THR A 148 47.59 -15.70 3.68
CA THR A 148 48.48 -15.44 2.55
C THR A 148 49.48 -16.60 2.48
N ALA A 149 49.71 -17.11 1.27
CA ALA A 149 50.72 -18.12 0.87
C ALA A 149 50.39 -19.61 1.19
N GLY A 150 50.62 -20.58 0.30
CA GLY A 150 51.66 -20.61 -0.73
C GLY A 150 51.28 -21.32 -2.04
N ALA A 151 51.99 -20.89 -3.08
CA ALA A 151 52.07 -21.51 -4.39
C ALA A 151 53.00 -22.74 -4.37
N GLN A 152 52.61 -23.77 -5.15
CA GLN A 152 53.39 -24.81 -5.85
C GLN A 152 52.46 -26.04 -6.03
N GLY A 153 52.27 -26.69 -7.17
CA GLY A 153 52.85 -26.54 -8.51
C GLY A 153 52.11 -27.43 -9.55
N THR A 154 52.35 -27.11 -10.82
CA THR A 154 52.45 -28.01 -12.00
C THR A 154 51.35 -29.07 -12.28
N THR A 155 50.49 -28.75 -13.26
CA THR A 155 49.85 -29.68 -14.25
C THR A 155 50.97 -30.38 -15.08
N PRO A 156 50.82 -31.59 -15.68
CA PRO A 156 49.74 -31.91 -16.62
C PRO A 156 49.27 -33.39 -16.78
N GLY A 157 48.10 -33.54 -17.40
CA GLY A 157 47.86 -34.62 -18.38
C GLY A 157 46.93 -35.76 -17.95
N GLY A 158 45.77 -35.84 -18.62
CA GLY A 158 44.89 -37.01 -18.52
C GLY A 158 43.50 -36.77 -19.13
N THR A 159 43.40 -36.75 -20.46
CA THR A 159 42.14 -36.95 -21.19
C THR A 159 41.97 -38.45 -21.49
N PRO A 160 40.77 -39.00 -21.29
CA PRO A 160 39.99 -39.55 -22.42
C PRO A 160 38.51 -39.11 -22.29
N SER A 161 37.83 -38.55 -23.30
CA SER A 161 37.33 -39.10 -24.57
C SER A 161 36.31 -40.27 -24.45
N SER A 162 35.03 -39.88 -24.53
CA SER A 162 33.88 -40.46 -25.26
C SER A 162 33.42 -41.92 -25.11
N SER A 163 32.13 -42.08 -24.70
CA SER A 163 31.10 -43.03 -25.20
C SER A 163 29.91 -42.94 -24.23
N GLY A 164 28.61 -42.86 -24.57
CA GLY A 164 27.82 -43.21 -25.74
C GLY A 164 26.47 -43.74 -25.23
N ALA A 165 25.41 -43.58 -26.04
CA ALA A 165 24.09 -44.25 -25.98
C ALA A 165 22.92 -43.65 -25.16
N THR A 166 22.04 -43.01 -25.91
CA THR A 166 20.57 -43.14 -25.96
C THR A 166 19.96 -44.39 -25.33
N THR A 167 18.92 -44.23 -24.50
CA THR A 167 17.70 -45.08 -24.50
C THR A 167 16.49 -44.34 -23.91
N THR A 168 15.47 -44.15 -24.76
CA THR A 168 14.06 -43.96 -24.41
C THR A 168 13.35 -45.32 -24.46
N PRO A 169 12.43 -45.61 -23.53
CA PRO A 169 11.03 -45.92 -23.90
C PRO A 169 10.04 -45.20 -22.94
N SER A 170 9.02 -44.47 -23.42
CA SER A 170 7.74 -44.90 -24.02
C SER A 170 6.69 -45.40 -23.01
N ALA A 171 5.81 -44.46 -22.63
CA ALA A 171 4.33 -44.47 -22.64
C ALA A 171 3.46 -45.63 -22.08
N GLY A 172 2.40 -45.21 -21.38
CA GLY A 172 1.11 -45.89 -21.16
C GLY A 172 0.38 -45.27 -19.95
N THR A 173 -0.48 -44.25 -20.07
CA THR A 173 -1.92 -44.26 -20.44
C THR A 173 -2.71 -45.30 -19.61
N THR A 174 -3.64 -44.93 -18.71
CA THR A 174 -5.06 -44.62 -19.03
C THR A 174 -5.79 -43.96 -17.84
N ALA A 175 -6.71 -43.03 -18.18
CA ALA A 175 -7.69 -42.27 -17.36
C ALA A 175 -8.85 -43.17 -16.82
N PRO A 176 -10.04 -42.69 -16.34
CA PRO A 176 -10.56 -41.33 -16.10
C PRO A 176 -11.36 -41.13 -14.78
N GLY A 177 -11.74 -39.87 -14.45
CA GLY A 177 -12.68 -39.57 -13.36
C GLY A 177 -13.07 -38.09 -13.31
N ALA A 178 -14.24 -37.78 -13.87
CA ALA A 178 -14.95 -36.49 -13.88
C ALA A 178 -15.13 -35.87 -12.47
N ALA A 179 -15.49 -34.60 -12.24
CA ALA A 179 -16.09 -33.54 -13.03
C ALA A 179 -15.79 -32.18 -12.35
N ALA A 180 -15.94 -31.11 -13.13
CA ALA A 180 -15.74 -29.71 -12.76
C ALA A 180 -16.60 -29.21 -11.58
N THR A 181 -16.08 -28.20 -10.87
CA THR A 181 -16.84 -26.97 -10.58
C THR A 181 -15.86 -25.81 -10.45
N THR A 182 -15.88 -24.95 -11.47
CA THR A 182 -15.13 -23.72 -11.60
C THR A 182 -15.99 -22.57 -11.09
N LEU A 183 -15.57 -21.92 -10.01
CA LEU A 183 -15.92 -20.53 -9.64
C LEU A 183 -14.68 -20.02 -8.88
N GLY A 184 -13.79 -19.23 -9.50
CA GLY A 184 -14.00 -17.80 -9.69
C GLY A 184 -14.04 -17.13 -8.32
N THR A 185 -12.92 -16.69 -7.73
CA THR A 185 -12.37 -15.35 -8.01
C THR A 185 -10.97 -15.27 -7.40
N ALA A 186 -9.93 -15.34 -8.24
CA ALA A 186 -8.58 -14.97 -7.85
C ALA A 186 -8.48 -13.44 -7.88
N ALA A 187 -8.69 -12.79 -6.73
CA ALA A 187 -8.26 -11.41 -6.54
C ALA A 187 -6.75 -11.41 -6.25
N SER A 188 -5.96 -11.71 -7.29
CA SER A 188 -4.54 -11.36 -7.31
C SER A 188 -4.48 -9.86 -7.55
N GLY A 189 -4.39 -9.09 -6.47
CA GLY A 189 -4.11 -7.65 -6.52
C GLY A 189 -2.65 -7.40 -6.90
N SER A 190 -2.30 -7.75 -8.12
CA SER A 190 -1.09 -7.25 -8.77
C SER A 190 -1.32 -5.78 -9.05
N GLY A 191 -0.55 -4.92 -8.39
CA GLY A 191 -0.38 -3.55 -8.85
C GLY A 191 0.15 -3.53 -10.28
N ASP A 192 -0.10 -2.40 -10.94
CA ASP A 192 0.50 -1.93 -12.17
C ASP A 192 -0.25 -2.24 -13.47
N GLY A 193 -0.92 -1.20 -14.00
CA GLY A 193 -1.39 -1.22 -15.38
C GLY A 193 -2.39 -0.14 -15.78
N ASN A 194 -3.12 0.47 -14.83
CA ASN A 194 -4.10 1.49 -15.19
C ASN A 194 -3.61 2.90 -14.85
N GLY A 195 -2.59 3.33 -15.59
CA GLY A 195 -1.95 4.63 -15.45
C GLY A 195 -2.92 5.77 -15.70
N GLY A 196 -3.46 6.36 -14.63
CA GLY A 196 -3.98 7.74 -14.51
C GLY A 196 -4.96 8.29 -15.55
N TRP A 197 -5.31 7.57 -16.61
CA TRP A 197 -6.03 8.08 -17.77
C TRP A 197 -7.48 8.40 -17.44
N TRP A 198 -8.05 7.68 -16.47
CA TRP A 198 -9.34 8.04 -15.88
C TRP A 198 -9.33 9.45 -15.27
N ILE A 199 -8.20 9.95 -14.75
CA ILE A 199 -8.10 11.31 -14.18
C ILE A 199 -8.26 12.34 -15.32
N LEU A 200 -7.57 12.11 -16.44
CA LEU A 200 -7.68 12.98 -17.62
C LEU A 200 -9.10 13.00 -18.19
N VAL A 201 -9.76 11.84 -18.28
CA VAL A 201 -11.17 11.73 -18.70
C VAL A 201 -12.07 12.51 -17.74
N THR A 202 -11.84 12.39 -16.43
CA THR A 202 -12.67 13.07 -15.41
C THR A 202 -12.50 14.60 -15.48
N VAL A 203 -11.27 15.09 -15.64
CA VAL A 203 -10.98 16.53 -15.82
C VAL A 203 -11.64 17.07 -17.11
N LEU A 204 -11.55 16.33 -18.22
CA LEU A 204 -12.16 16.71 -19.49
C LEU A 204 -13.69 16.87 -19.37
N VAL A 205 -14.37 15.92 -18.73
CA VAL A 205 -15.83 15.95 -18.52
C VAL A 205 -16.25 17.15 -17.67
N VAL A 206 -15.50 17.47 -16.61
CA VAL A 206 -15.78 18.64 -15.75
C VAL A 206 -15.63 19.95 -16.53
N LEU A 207 -14.57 20.08 -17.34
CA LEU A 207 -14.36 21.26 -18.18
C LEU A 207 -15.46 21.41 -19.24
N ALA A 208 -15.87 20.32 -19.88
CA ALA A 208 -16.96 20.31 -20.85
C ALA A 208 -18.31 20.73 -20.22
N ALA A 209 -18.61 20.24 -19.01
CA ALA A 209 -19.81 20.63 -18.28
C ALA A 209 -19.82 22.11 -17.88
N ALA A 210 -18.67 22.65 -17.45
CA ALA A 210 -18.53 24.07 -17.11
C ALA A 210 -18.69 24.97 -18.36
N ALA A 211 -18.12 24.56 -19.49
CA ALA A 211 -18.29 25.25 -20.77
C ALA A 211 -19.75 25.18 -21.27
N GLY A 212 -20.40 24.01 -21.17
CA GLY A 212 -21.81 23.84 -21.54
C GLY A 212 -22.76 24.68 -20.69
N GLY A 213 -22.53 24.72 -19.38
CA GLY A 213 -23.31 25.54 -18.44
C GLY A 213 -23.18 27.05 -18.69
N THR A 214 -21.98 27.52 -19.02
CA THR A 214 -21.74 28.93 -19.36
C THR A 214 -22.38 29.32 -20.68
N VAL A 215 -22.27 28.50 -21.72
CA VAL A 215 -22.92 28.72 -23.03
C VAL A 215 -24.44 28.74 -22.91
N LEU A 216 -25.04 27.80 -22.18
CA LEU A 216 -26.49 27.75 -21.97
C LEU A 216 -27.01 28.97 -21.18
N ALA A 217 -26.25 29.41 -20.17
CA ALA A 217 -26.59 30.59 -19.39
C ALA A 217 -26.52 31.89 -20.22
N VAL A 218 -25.57 31.98 -21.16
CA VAL A 218 -25.46 33.11 -22.10
C VAL A 218 -26.56 33.04 -23.16
N ALA A 219 -26.87 31.87 -23.69
CA ALA A 219 -27.94 31.68 -24.68
C ALA A 219 -29.32 32.06 -24.12
N ARG A 220 -29.63 31.65 -22.88
CA ARG A 220 -30.90 32.00 -22.22
C ARG A 220 -31.06 33.51 -22.01
N ARG A 221 -29.97 34.24 -21.73
CA ARG A 221 -29.99 35.72 -21.60
C ARG A 221 -30.32 36.43 -22.91
N ARG A 222 -29.92 35.88 -24.05
CA ARG A 222 -30.19 36.47 -25.37
C ARG A 222 -31.66 36.37 -25.76
N HIS A 223 -32.36 35.33 -25.31
CA HIS A 223 -33.79 35.15 -25.62
C HIS A 223 -34.73 36.00 -24.75
N THR A 224 -34.31 36.45 -23.58
CA THR A 224 -35.17 37.26 -22.68
C THR A 224 -35.10 38.76 -22.95
N GLY A 225 -34.20 39.22 -23.84
CA GLY A 225 -34.02 40.65 -24.16
C GLY A 225 -34.75 41.15 -25.41
N ALA A 226 -35.59 40.33 -26.04
CA ALA A 226 -36.21 40.62 -27.35
C ALA A 226 -37.74 40.84 -27.28
N ARG A 227 -38.29 41.35 -26.18
CA ARG A 227 -39.70 41.71 -26.07
C ARG A 227 -39.88 43.07 -25.41
#